data_AF-A0A8C3PP50-F1
#
_entry.id   AF-A0A8C3PP50-F1
#
_cell.length_a   1.000
_cell.length_b   1.000
_cell.length_c   1.000
_cell.angle_alpha   90.00
_cell.angle_beta   90.00
_cell.angle_gamma   90.00
#
_symmetry.space_group_name_H-M   'P 1'
#
loop_
_entity.id
_entity.type
_entity.pdbx_description
1 polymer ?
#
loop_
_entity_poly.entity_id
_entity_poly.type
_entity_poly.pdbx_seq_one_letter_code
_entity_poly.pdbx_strand_id
1 'polypeptide(L)'
;EGKGGDWGGAHTTLNLSAFSGGGPNITQHPPPSLLPAPDYDKSQWINEKEKLGLDFPNLPYFIDGTTKLTQSNAIMRYIARKHKMCGETEEEILRVDMLENQIMDFRMSLVMVCYNPDFEKLKPGYLEQLPGKLKLFSNFLGDRKWFAGEKLTFVDFLMFDVLEQNRIFEPKCLEPFKNLKDFMDRFGALEKVAAYMKSSRFLKMPINNKMAKWGNKKE
;
A
#
# COMPACT_ATOMS: atom_id res chain seq x y z
N GLU A 1 8.32 17.13 22.01
CA GLU A 1 8.81 15.75 21.87
C GLU A 1 7.64 14.83 21.52
N GLY A 2 7.37 14.63 20.23
CA GLY A 2 6.25 13.80 19.77
C GLY A 2 6.73 12.40 19.42
N LYS A 3 6.39 11.40 20.24
CA LYS A 3 6.69 9.99 19.95
C LYS A 3 5.74 9.50 18.85
N GLY A 4 6.32 9.15 17.69
CA GLY A 4 5.61 8.57 16.55
C GLY A 4 5.03 7.20 16.88
N GLY A 5 3.72 7.04 16.70
CA GLY A 5 2.99 5.78 16.91
C GLY A 5 2.90 4.92 15.65
N ASP A 6 2.76 3.62 15.90
CA ASP A 6 3.16 2.46 15.11
C ASP A 6 2.04 1.97 14.16
N TRP A 7 2.18 2.10 12.84
CA TRP A 7 1.17 1.65 11.86
C TRP A 7 1.13 0.13 11.67
N GLY A 8 0.54 -0.58 12.63
CA GLY A 8 0.25 -2.02 12.58
C GLY A 8 -1.17 -2.33 12.08
N GLY A 9 -1.57 -1.77 10.94
CA GLY A 9 -2.81 -2.10 10.23
C GLY A 9 -2.47 -2.47 8.80
N ALA A 10 -2.84 -3.67 8.39
CA ALA A 10 -2.50 -4.29 7.12
C ALA A 10 -2.64 -3.31 5.93
N HIS A 11 -1.50 -2.99 5.30
CA HIS A 11 -1.34 -2.53 3.91
C HIS A 11 -1.86 -1.14 3.52
N THR A 12 -1.18 -0.05 3.91
CA THR A 12 -1.27 1.23 3.16
C THR A 12 -0.18 2.27 3.48
N THR A 13 0.85 1.93 4.26
CA THR A 13 1.77 2.89 4.88
C THR A 13 2.57 3.74 3.89
N LEU A 14 2.83 3.22 2.68
CA LEU A 14 3.52 3.96 1.64
C LEU A 14 2.58 4.90 0.86
N ASN A 15 1.33 4.48 0.67
CA ASN A 15 0.41 5.13 -0.26
C ASN A 15 -0.13 6.44 0.27
N LEU A 16 -0.70 6.46 1.49
CA LEU A 16 -1.42 7.65 1.93
C LEU A 16 -0.49 8.82 2.25
N SER A 17 0.64 8.59 2.90
CA SER A 17 1.55 9.65 3.35
C SER A 17 2.43 10.21 2.24
N ALA A 18 2.95 9.35 1.34
CA ALA A 18 3.73 9.79 0.19
C ALA A 18 2.83 10.50 -0.84
N PHE A 19 1.61 10.00 -1.07
CA PHE A 19 0.68 10.54 -2.06
C PHE A 19 0.06 11.87 -1.64
N SER A 20 -0.22 12.05 -0.35
CA SER A 20 -0.85 13.26 0.18
C SER A 20 0.12 14.39 0.57
N GLY A 21 1.43 14.16 0.47
CA GLY A 21 2.45 15.17 0.78
C GLY A 21 2.53 15.60 2.24
N GLY A 22 1.83 14.95 3.18
CA GLY A 22 1.91 15.25 4.61
C GLY A 22 1.33 16.60 5.04
N GLY A 23 0.24 17.07 4.42
CA GLY A 23 -0.44 18.29 4.85
C GLY A 23 -1.01 18.22 6.29
N PRO A 24 -1.20 19.37 6.97
CA PRO A 24 -1.54 19.47 8.39
C PRO A 24 -2.94 18.96 8.78
N ASN A 25 -3.82 18.74 7.81
CA ASN A 25 -5.19 18.24 8.05
C ASN A 25 -5.33 16.72 7.91
N ILE A 26 -4.24 16.01 7.65
CA ILE A 26 -4.24 14.56 7.70
C ILE A 26 -4.04 14.19 9.17
N THR A 27 -5.14 14.04 9.90
CA THR A 27 -5.11 13.33 11.18
C THR A 27 -4.84 11.85 10.91
N GLN A 28 -3.57 11.58 10.61
CA GLN A 28 -2.92 10.30 10.80
C GLN A 28 -2.83 10.07 12.32
N HIS A 29 -3.97 9.82 12.96
CA HIS A 29 -3.95 9.37 14.34
C HIS A 29 -3.11 8.10 14.38
N PRO A 30 -2.07 8.01 15.25
CA PRO A 30 -1.33 6.78 15.38
C PRO A 30 -2.35 5.68 15.64
N PRO A 31 -2.33 4.56 14.90
CA PRO A 31 -3.27 3.51 15.21
C PRO A 31 -2.97 3.03 16.62
N PRO A 32 -3.92 2.32 17.24
CA PRO A 32 -3.65 1.64 18.48
C PRO A 32 -2.33 0.92 18.37
N SER A 33 -1.38 1.27 19.22
CA SER A 33 -0.27 0.38 19.43
C SER A 33 -0.89 -0.91 19.94
N LEU A 34 -1.04 -1.92 19.08
CA LEU A 34 -1.41 -3.25 19.53
C LEU A 34 -0.36 -3.63 20.56
N LEU A 35 -0.77 -3.80 21.82
CA LEU A 35 0.15 -4.25 22.85
C LEU A 35 0.77 -5.59 22.44
N PRO A 36 1.98 -5.93 22.93
CA PRO A 36 2.64 -7.18 22.56
C PRO A 36 1.75 -8.41 22.82
N ALA A 37 2.07 -9.50 22.16
CA ALA A 37 1.41 -10.78 22.37
C ALA A 37 1.38 -11.16 23.86
N PRO A 38 0.35 -11.89 24.33
CA PRO A 38 -0.73 -12.51 23.54
C PRO A 38 -1.96 -11.61 23.33
N ASP A 39 -2.07 -10.48 24.02
CA ASP A 39 -3.35 -9.77 24.15
C ASP A 39 -3.70 -8.90 22.95
N TYR A 40 -2.69 -8.45 22.18
CA TYR A 40 -2.86 -7.63 20.97
C TYR A 40 -3.94 -6.55 21.14
N ASP A 41 -3.88 -5.77 22.23
CA ASP A 41 -4.98 -4.92 22.67
C ASP A 41 -5.45 -3.93 21.59
N LYS A 42 -6.73 -4.01 21.24
CA LYS A 42 -7.42 -3.17 20.23
C LYS A 42 -8.28 -2.09 20.86
N SER A 43 -8.32 -1.98 22.19
CA SER A 43 -9.21 -1.11 22.95
C SER A 43 -9.15 0.34 22.47
N GLN A 44 -7.95 0.87 22.21
CA GLN A 44 -7.79 2.25 21.73
C GLN A 44 -8.52 2.53 20.40
N TRP A 45 -8.66 1.53 19.50
CA TRP A 45 -9.46 1.71 18.28
C TRP A 45 -10.92 1.43 18.54
N ILE A 46 -11.24 0.33 19.22
CA ILE A 46 -12.62 -0.08 19.49
C ILE A 46 -13.38 1.03 20.24
N ASN A 47 -12.72 1.70 21.18
CA ASN A 47 -13.30 2.78 21.97
C ASN A 47 -13.55 4.07 21.18
N GLU A 48 -12.83 4.30 20.09
CA GLU A 48 -12.93 5.53 19.28
C GLU A 48 -13.71 5.32 17.98
N LYS A 49 -13.72 4.10 17.44
CA LYS A 49 -14.28 3.73 16.13
C LYS A 49 -15.64 4.35 15.84
N GLU A 50 -16.60 4.18 16.76
CA GLU A 50 -17.98 4.63 16.58
C GLU A 50 -18.16 6.14 16.84
N LYS A 51 -17.17 6.81 17.45
CA LYS A 51 -17.21 8.25 17.78
C LYS A 51 -16.78 9.14 16.62
N LEU A 52 -16.14 8.58 15.60
CA LEU A 52 -15.58 9.33 14.47
C LEU A 52 -16.66 9.81 13.47
N GLY A 53 -17.87 9.24 13.56
CA GLY A 53 -18.97 9.53 12.63
C GLY A 53 -18.60 9.18 11.19
N LEU A 54 -17.94 8.04 11.00
CA LEU A 54 -17.66 7.42 9.70
C LEU A 54 -18.87 6.57 9.29
N ASP A 55 -19.27 6.60 8.02
CA ASP A 55 -20.42 5.78 7.54
C ASP A 55 -20.11 4.27 7.64
N PHE A 56 -18.87 3.89 7.35
CA PHE A 56 -18.37 2.52 7.47
C PHE A 56 -17.09 2.52 8.31
N PRO A 57 -17.16 2.55 9.65
CA PRO A 57 -15.98 2.73 10.50
C PRO A 57 -14.96 1.60 10.30
N ASN A 58 -13.77 1.94 9.81
CA ASN A 58 -12.69 1.00 9.51
C ASN A 58 -11.33 1.72 9.47
N LEU A 59 -10.25 0.94 9.45
CA LEU A 59 -8.90 1.43 9.17
C LEU A 59 -8.46 1.00 7.75
N PRO A 60 -7.75 1.85 7.00
CA PRO A 60 -7.53 3.28 7.29
C PRO A 60 -8.80 4.11 7.13
N TYR A 61 -8.84 5.26 7.80
CA TYR A 61 -9.81 6.33 7.57
C TYR A 61 -9.11 7.64 7.22
N PHE A 62 -9.85 8.57 6.63
CA PHE A 62 -9.38 9.90 6.25
C PHE A 62 -10.49 10.92 6.47
N ILE A 63 -10.15 12.03 7.14
CA ILE A 63 -11.07 13.13 7.43
C ILE A 63 -10.47 14.41 6.85
N ASP A 64 -11.23 15.10 6.01
CA ASP A 64 -10.85 16.37 5.39
C ASP A 64 -12.05 17.32 5.40
N GLY A 65 -12.10 18.18 6.41
CA GLY A 65 -13.25 19.02 6.73
C GLY A 65 -14.49 18.18 7.03
N THR A 66 -15.54 18.35 6.23
CA THR A 66 -16.78 17.56 6.32
C THR A 66 -16.71 16.22 5.59
N THR A 67 -15.67 15.99 4.78
CA THR A 67 -15.48 14.72 4.07
C THR A 67 -14.88 13.70 5.02
N LYS A 68 -15.54 12.55 5.17
CA LYS A 68 -15.09 11.44 6.00
C LYS A 68 -15.13 10.15 5.20
N LEU A 69 -13.98 9.50 5.05
CA LEU A 69 -13.82 8.33 4.18
C LEU A 69 -13.15 7.18 4.92
N THR A 70 -13.57 5.98 4.59
CA THR A 70 -12.86 4.72 4.83
C THR A 70 -12.66 3.99 3.50
N GLN A 71 -12.03 2.82 3.51
CA GLN A 71 -11.54 2.10 2.32
C GLN A 71 -10.31 2.76 1.69
N SER A 72 -9.18 2.06 1.73
CA SER A 72 -7.88 2.56 1.24
C SER A 72 -7.95 3.12 -0.18
N ASN A 73 -8.61 2.40 -1.09
CA ASN A 73 -8.73 2.76 -2.50
C ASN A 73 -9.63 3.98 -2.71
N ALA A 74 -10.73 4.10 -1.96
CA ALA A 74 -11.60 5.27 -2.02
C ALA A 74 -10.88 6.53 -1.55
N ILE A 75 -10.09 6.43 -0.47
CA ILE A 75 -9.26 7.53 0.03
C ILE A 75 -8.20 7.92 -1.01
N MET A 76 -7.50 6.95 -1.60
CA MET A 76 -6.51 7.20 -2.65
C MET A 76 -7.13 7.89 -3.86
N ARG A 77 -8.28 7.41 -4.35
CA ARG A 77 -9.02 8.05 -5.45
C ARG A 77 -9.50 9.46 -5.11
N TYR A 78 -9.95 9.71 -3.88
CA TYR A 78 -10.34 11.05 -3.43
C TYR A 78 -9.18 12.05 -3.53
N ILE A 79 -8.01 11.68 -3.01
CA ILE A 79 -6.80 12.51 -3.10
C ILE A 79 -6.39 12.66 -4.57
N ALA A 80 -6.43 11.58 -5.35
CA ALA A 80 -6.02 11.57 -6.75
C ALA A 80 -6.85 12.52 -7.60
N ARG A 81 -8.18 12.58 -7.38
CA ARG A 81 -9.07 13.51 -8.09
C ARG A 81 -8.72 14.97 -7.82
N LYS A 82 -8.31 15.32 -6.59
CA LYS A 82 -7.85 16.70 -6.27
C LYS A 82 -6.60 17.11 -7.04
N HIS A 83 -5.82 16.13 -7.52
CA HIS A 83 -4.57 16.34 -8.25
C HIS A 83 -4.62 15.87 -9.71
N LYS A 84 -5.80 15.52 -10.24
CA LYS A 84 -5.99 15.02 -11.62
C LYS A 84 -5.17 13.76 -11.94
N MET A 85 -5.13 12.80 -11.03
CA MET A 85 -4.31 11.59 -11.11
C MET A 85 -5.12 10.29 -11.30
N CYS A 86 -6.31 10.36 -11.91
CA CYS A 86 -7.21 9.21 -12.12
C CYS A 86 -7.26 8.71 -13.58
N GLY A 87 -6.42 9.24 -14.46
CA GLY A 87 -6.60 9.13 -15.92
C GLY A 87 -7.42 10.30 -16.47
N GLU A 88 -7.13 10.71 -17.69
CA GLU A 88 -7.77 11.84 -18.38
C GLU A 88 -8.60 11.40 -19.60
N THR A 89 -8.36 10.19 -20.11
CA THR A 89 -9.13 9.59 -21.20
C THR A 89 -9.82 8.32 -20.72
N GLU A 90 -10.87 7.89 -21.43
CA GLU A 90 -11.56 6.63 -21.12
C GLU A 90 -10.59 5.44 -21.11
N GLU A 91 -9.63 5.41 -22.04
CA GLU A 91 -8.63 4.35 -22.11
C GLU A 91 -7.71 4.32 -20.88
N GLU A 92 -7.28 5.50 -20.40
CA GLU A 92 -6.48 5.59 -19.16
C GLU A 92 -7.32 5.19 -17.93
N ILE A 93 -8.58 5.63 -17.88
CA ILE A 93 -9.50 5.31 -16.78
C ILE A 93 -9.74 3.79 -16.70
N LEU A 94 -9.98 3.13 -17.84
CA LEU A 94 -10.16 1.68 -17.90
C LEU A 94 -8.91 0.94 -17.41
N ARG A 95 -7.71 1.41 -17.76
CA ARG A 95 -6.45 0.84 -17.24
C ARG A 95 -6.31 1.03 -15.74
N VAL A 96 -6.61 2.23 -15.25
CA VAL A 96 -6.57 2.57 -13.83
C VAL A 96 -7.53 1.67 -13.04
N ASP A 97 -8.77 1.54 -13.48
CA ASP A 97 -9.79 0.78 -12.77
C ASP A 97 -9.49 -0.72 -12.75
N MET A 98 -9.09 -1.28 -13.90
CA MET A 98 -8.71 -2.70 -13.97
C MET A 98 -7.45 -2.99 -13.13
N LEU A 99 -6.43 -2.13 -13.23
CA LEU A 99 -5.18 -2.34 -12.51
C LEU A 99 -5.36 -2.19 -11.00
N GLU A 100 -6.14 -1.21 -10.53
CA GLU A 100 -6.41 -1.07 -9.09
C GLU A 100 -6.97 -2.36 -8.50
N ASN A 101 -7.95 -2.97 -9.16
CA ASN A 101 -8.57 -4.21 -8.70
C ASN A 101 -7.60 -5.39 -8.78
N GLN A 102 -6.84 -5.52 -9.87
CA GLN A 102 -5.84 -6.57 -10.03
C GLN A 102 -4.70 -6.47 -9.00
N ILE A 103 -4.30 -5.24 -8.63
CA ILE A 103 -3.33 -4.99 -7.55
C ILE A 103 -3.87 -5.48 -6.22
N MET A 104 -5.16 -5.26 -5.93
CA MET A 104 -5.77 -5.74 -4.69
C MET A 104 -5.80 -7.26 -4.61
N ASP A 105 -6.15 -7.96 -5.69
CA ASP A 105 -6.10 -9.43 -5.73
C ASP A 105 -4.67 -9.94 -5.53
N PHE A 106 -3.69 -9.30 -6.17
CA PHE A 106 -2.29 -9.66 -6.02
C PHE A 106 -1.79 -9.45 -4.59
N ARG A 107 -2.11 -8.30 -3.99
CA ARG A 107 -1.81 -7.99 -2.59
C ARG A 107 -2.42 -9.05 -1.69
N MET A 108 -3.74 -9.28 -1.79
CA MET A 108 -4.45 -10.23 -0.94
C MET A 108 -3.88 -11.65 -1.04
N SER A 109 -3.36 -12.05 -2.21
CA SER A 109 -2.71 -13.36 -2.33
C SER A 109 -1.47 -13.51 -1.45
N LEU A 110 -0.67 -12.45 -1.24
CA LEU A 110 0.45 -12.48 -0.29
C LEU A 110 -0.05 -12.40 1.16
N VAL A 111 -1.04 -11.53 1.44
CA VAL A 111 -1.64 -11.39 2.77
C VAL A 111 -2.15 -12.73 3.29
N MET A 112 -2.89 -13.46 2.47
CA MET A 112 -3.46 -14.75 2.85
C MET A 112 -2.38 -15.76 3.24
N VAL A 113 -1.20 -15.72 2.60
CA VAL A 113 -0.06 -16.56 2.97
C VAL A 113 0.56 -16.07 4.28
N CYS A 114 0.84 -14.77 4.39
CA CYS A 114 1.51 -14.18 5.55
C CYS A 114 0.73 -14.30 6.86
N TYR A 115 -0.60 -14.34 6.84
CA TYR A 115 -1.43 -14.47 8.04
C TYR A 115 -1.84 -15.91 8.35
N ASN A 116 -1.53 -16.87 7.47
CA ASN A 116 -1.89 -18.27 7.69
C ASN A 116 -0.95 -18.93 8.73
N PRO A 117 -1.48 -19.71 9.70
CA PRO A 117 -0.66 -20.48 10.63
C PRO A 117 0.33 -21.44 9.96
N ASP A 118 0.00 -21.98 8.79
CA ASP A 118 0.83 -22.87 7.96
C ASP A 118 1.71 -22.11 6.95
N PHE A 119 2.09 -20.86 7.23
CA PHE A 119 2.91 -19.99 6.36
C PHE A 119 4.08 -20.71 5.68
N GLU A 120 4.89 -21.48 6.43
CA GLU A 120 6.06 -22.17 5.89
C GLU A 120 5.70 -23.24 4.83
N LYS A 121 4.51 -23.86 4.93
CA LYS A 121 4.02 -24.83 3.94
C LYS A 121 3.46 -24.15 2.70
N LEU A 122 2.87 -22.95 2.85
CA LEU A 122 2.20 -22.23 1.76
C LEU A 122 3.15 -21.34 0.96
N LYS A 123 4.22 -20.84 1.59
CA LYS A 123 5.21 -19.96 0.95
C LYS A 123 5.78 -20.54 -0.34
N PRO A 124 6.20 -21.82 -0.44
CA PRO A 124 6.71 -22.37 -1.70
C PRO A 124 5.71 -22.25 -2.86
N GLY A 125 4.44 -22.56 -2.63
CA GLY A 125 3.40 -22.44 -3.67
C GLY A 125 3.13 -21.00 -4.10
N TYR A 126 3.25 -20.04 -3.18
CA TYR A 126 3.21 -18.62 -3.54
C TYR A 126 4.37 -18.24 -4.47
N LEU A 127 5.60 -18.64 -4.10
CA LEU A 127 6.81 -18.33 -4.86
C LEU A 127 6.81 -18.99 -6.25
N GLU A 128 6.24 -20.18 -6.39
CA GLU A 128 6.06 -20.85 -7.69
C GLU A 128 5.14 -20.04 -8.62
N GLN A 129 4.05 -19.48 -8.10
CA GLN A 129 3.09 -18.70 -8.89
C GLN A 129 3.53 -17.26 -9.16
N LEU A 130 4.42 -16.71 -8.33
CA LEU A 130 4.80 -15.30 -8.34
C LEU A 130 5.34 -14.82 -9.70
N PRO A 131 6.27 -15.53 -10.39
CA PRO A 131 6.74 -15.12 -11.71
C PRO A 131 5.63 -15.01 -12.76
N GLY A 132 4.64 -15.92 -12.71
CA GLY A 132 3.49 -15.89 -13.61
C GLY A 132 2.65 -14.61 -13.43
N LYS A 133 2.38 -14.24 -12.17
CA LYS A 133 1.64 -13.00 -11.84
C LYS A 133 2.43 -11.75 -12.23
N LEU A 134 3.73 -11.71 -11.94
CA LEU A 134 4.60 -10.58 -12.32
C LEU A 134 4.71 -10.42 -13.84
N LYS A 135 4.72 -11.52 -14.60
CA LYS A 135 4.68 -11.48 -16.07
C LYS A 135 3.42 -10.81 -16.58
N LEU A 136 2.26 -11.01 -15.95
CA LEU A 136 1.02 -10.33 -16.34
C LEU A 136 1.13 -8.81 -16.15
N PHE A 137 1.68 -8.35 -15.02
CA PHE A 137 1.92 -6.92 -14.80
C PHE A 137 2.97 -6.34 -15.75
N SER A 138 4.04 -7.08 -16.03
CA SER A 138 5.08 -6.70 -17.01
C SER A 138 4.48 -6.53 -18.41
N ASN A 139 3.65 -7.48 -18.85
CA ASN A 139 2.92 -7.37 -20.13
C ASN A 139 1.92 -6.20 -20.12
N PHE A 140 1.21 -6.01 -19.01
CA PHE A 140 0.24 -4.93 -18.86
C PHE A 140 0.89 -3.54 -18.80
N LEU A 141 2.12 -3.41 -18.32
CA LEU A 141 2.92 -2.18 -18.44
C LEU A 141 3.46 -2.00 -19.86
N GLY A 142 3.91 -3.08 -20.51
CA GLY A 142 4.50 -3.04 -21.85
C GLY A 142 5.62 -2.00 -21.92
N ASP A 143 5.54 -1.13 -22.94
CA ASP A 143 6.49 -0.04 -23.19
C ASP A 143 6.04 1.33 -22.62
N ARG A 144 4.90 1.38 -21.91
CA ARG A 144 4.42 2.64 -21.32
C ARG A 144 5.34 3.10 -20.19
N LYS A 145 5.42 4.43 -20.02
CA LYS A 145 6.17 5.05 -18.93
C LYS A 145 5.57 4.76 -17.55
N TRP A 146 4.24 4.84 -17.45
CA TRP A 146 3.43 4.57 -16.28
C TRP A 146 2.30 3.60 -16.65
N PHE A 147 1.68 2.96 -15.67
CA PHE A 147 0.74 1.88 -15.96
C PHE A 147 -0.50 2.32 -16.75
N ALA A 148 -0.98 3.54 -16.54
CA ALA A 148 -2.11 4.09 -17.28
C ALA A 148 -1.71 4.66 -18.66
N GLY A 149 -0.45 5.10 -18.83
CA GLY A 149 0.01 5.82 -20.01
C GLY A 149 1.27 6.64 -19.76
N GLU A 150 1.29 7.89 -20.26
CA GLU A 150 2.45 8.80 -20.14
C GLU A 150 2.46 9.62 -18.85
N LYS A 151 1.30 9.76 -18.20
CA LYS A 151 1.12 10.52 -16.97
C LYS A 151 1.04 9.59 -15.76
N LEU A 152 1.62 10.05 -14.65
CA LEU A 152 1.57 9.37 -13.38
C LEU A 152 0.14 9.40 -12.82
N THR A 153 -0.36 8.26 -12.37
CA THR A 153 -1.68 8.11 -11.74
C THR A 153 -1.55 7.49 -10.36
N PHE A 154 -2.64 7.45 -9.59
CA PHE A 154 -2.60 6.88 -8.24
C PHE A 154 -2.31 5.37 -8.24
N VAL A 155 -2.61 4.64 -9.33
CA VAL A 155 -2.33 3.19 -9.40
C VAL A 155 -0.84 2.88 -9.49
N ASP A 156 -0.01 3.82 -9.97
CA ASP A 156 1.45 3.66 -9.95
C ASP A 156 1.97 3.63 -8.50
N PHE A 157 1.37 4.38 -7.58
CA PHE A 157 1.70 4.32 -6.15
C PHE A 157 1.33 2.96 -5.57
N LEU A 158 0.12 2.47 -5.88
CA LEU A 158 -0.35 1.15 -5.44
C LEU A 158 0.56 0.04 -5.97
N MET A 159 0.96 0.13 -7.24
CA MET A 159 1.80 -0.87 -7.88
C MET A 159 3.21 -0.88 -7.29
N PHE A 160 3.81 0.30 -7.09
CA PHE A 160 5.12 0.41 -6.46
C PHE A 160 5.12 -0.23 -5.06
N ASP A 161 4.09 0.02 -4.24
CA ASP A 161 3.98 -0.59 -2.91
C ASP A 161 3.88 -2.12 -2.97
N VAL A 162 3.04 -2.71 -3.83
CA VAL A 162 2.92 -4.18 -3.90
C VAL A 162 4.14 -4.86 -4.51
N LEU A 163 4.82 -4.23 -5.46
CA LEU A 163 6.08 -4.73 -6.01
C LEU A 163 7.19 -4.65 -4.97
N GLU A 164 7.24 -3.57 -4.17
CA GLU A 164 8.22 -3.44 -3.09
C GLU A 164 8.01 -4.50 -2.02
N GLN A 165 6.77 -4.75 -1.60
CA GLN A 165 6.45 -5.81 -0.64
C GLN A 165 6.91 -7.19 -1.15
N ASN A 166 6.69 -7.48 -2.43
CA ASN A 166 7.16 -8.72 -3.06
C ASN A 166 8.67 -8.78 -3.20
N ARG A 167 9.34 -7.67 -3.48
CA ARG A 167 10.81 -7.58 -3.51
C ARG A 167 11.41 -7.78 -2.12
N ILE A 168 10.76 -7.30 -1.06
CA ILE A 168 11.19 -7.57 0.32
C ILE A 168 10.94 -9.05 0.68
N PHE A 169 9.84 -9.64 0.18
CA PHE A 169 9.50 -11.05 0.41
C PHE A 169 10.43 -12.03 -0.33
N GLU A 170 10.73 -11.74 -1.58
CA GLU A 170 11.62 -12.49 -2.47
C GLU A 170 12.50 -11.50 -3.27
N PRO A 171 13.73 -11.21 -2.82
CA PRO A 171 14.60 -10.17 -3.38
C PRO A 171 14.85 -10.25 -4.88
N LYS A 172 14.81 -11.45 -5.47
CA LYS A 172 15.12 -11.65 -6.89
C LYS A 172 13.88 -11.75 -7.77
N CYS A 173 12.67 -11.57 -7.23
CA CYS A 173 11.44 -11.82 -7.99
C CYS A 173 11.27 -10.90 -9.22
N LEU A 174 11.87 -9.71 -9.21
CA LEU A 174 11.79 -8.75 -10.32
C LEU A 174 12.92 -8.87 -11.34
N GLU A 175 13.97 -9.65 -11.08
CA GLU A 175 15.13 -9.78 -11.98
C GLU A 175 14.77 -10.19 -13.42
N PRO A 176 13.77 -11.07 -13.66
CA PRO A 176 13.36 -11.42 -15.02
C PRO A 176 12.62 -10.30 -15.78
N PHE A 177 12.17 -9.24 -15.10
CA PHE A 177 11.23 -8.25 -15.65
C PHE A 177 11.86 -6.85 -15.69
N LYS A 178 12.67 -6.59 -16.73
CA LYS A 178 13.38 -5.31 -16.88
C LYS A 178 12.45 -4.10 -16.78
N ASN A 179 11.30 -4.11 -17.45
CA ASN A 179 10.39 -2.97 -17.44
C ASN A 179 9.77 -2.69 -16.06
N LEU A 180 9.51 -3.71 -15.26
CA LEU A 180 9.07 -3.54 -13.87
C LEU A 180 10.19 -2.98 -12.99
N LYS A 181 11.45 -3.41 -13.19
CA LYS A 181 12.60 -2.81 -12.51
C LYS A 181 12.77 -1.34 -12.89
N ASP A 182 12.73 -1.03 -14.19
CA ASP A 182 12.81 0.34 -14.69
C ASP A 182 11.67 1.21 -14.11
N PHE A 183 10.46 0.66 -13.96
CA PHE A 183 9.34 1.32 -13.29
C PHE A 183 9.64 1.60 -11.81
N MET A 184 10.13 0.62 -11.06
CA MET A 184 10.48 0.79 -9.64
C MET A 184 11.55 1.88 -9.46
N ASP A 185 12.58 1.87 -10.29
CA ASP A 185 13.66 2.86 -10.24
C ASP A 185 13.14 4.26 -10.60
N ARG A 186 12.32 4.36 -11.65
CA ARG A 186 11.71 5.63 -12.07
C ARG A 186 10.79 6.22 -11.00
N PHE A 187 9.94 5.39 -10.40
CA PHE A 187 9.02 5.83 -9.36
C PHE A 187 9.77 6.23 -8.09
N GLY A 188 10.72 5.40 -7.64
CA GLY A 188 11.55 5.68 -6.46
C GLY A 188 12.43 6.93 -6.62
N ALA A 189 12.76 7.32 -7.85
CA ALA A 189 13.52 8.53 -8.16
C ALA A 189 12.67 9.82 -8.22
N LEU A 190 11.33 9.75 -8.13
CA LEU A 190 10.49 10.94 -8.06
C LEU A 190 10.87 11.75 -6.81
N GLU A 191 11.21 13.03 -6.98
CA GLU A 191 11.81 13.88 -5.92
C GLU A 191 11.07 13.77 -4.58
N LYS A 192 9.74 13.93 -4.58
CA LYS A 192 8.91 13.85 -3.36
C LYS A 192 8.86 12.44 -2.76
N VAL A 193 8.89 11.40 -3.60
CA VAL A 193 8.91 10.00 -3.15
C VAL A 193 10.28 9.68 -2.54
N ALA A 194 11.36 10.01 -3.24
CA ALA A 194 12.73 9.83 -2.75
C ALA A 194 12.97 10.58 -1.44
N ALA A 195 12.48 11.83 -1.33
CA ALA A 195 12.57 12.62 -0.11
C ALA A 195 11.76 11.98 1.04
N TYR A 196 10.55 11.50 0.76
CA TYR A 196 9.73 10.80 1.75
C TYR A 196 10.42 9.52 2.23
N MET A 197 10.91 8.67 1.32
CA MET A 197 11.60 7.41 1.63
C MET A 197 12.87 7.59 2.47
N LYS A 198 13.51 8.76 2.41
CA LYS A 198 14.69 9.12 3.24
C LYS A 198 14.32 9.75 4.59
N SER A 199 13.06 10.11 4.80
CA SER A 199 12.61 10.79 6.01
C SER A 199 12.36 9.81 7.17
N SER A 200 12.41 10.29 8.40
CA SER A 200 12.07 9.51 9.60
C SER A 200 10.61 9.06 9.67
N ARG A 201 9.76 9.59 8.77
CA ARG A 201 8.34 9.18 8.65
C ARG A 201 8.19 7.91 7.82
N PHE A 202 9.18 7.55 7.01
CA PHE A 202 9.13 6.36 6.19
C PHE A 202 9.36 5.12 7.03
N LEU A 203 8.43 4.18 6.93
CA LEU A 203 8.53 2.87 7.57
C LEU A 203 8.62 1.81 6.48
N LYS A 204 9.80 1.21 6.34
CA LYS A 204 10.00 0.06 5.47
C LYS A 204 9.42 -1.23 6.09
N MET A 205 9.50 -1.33 7.42
CA MET A 205 9.02 -2.43 8.23
C MET A 205 8.38 -1.91 9.52
N PRO A 206 7.41 -2.62 10.11
CA PRO A 206 6.79 -3.85 9.61
C PRO A 206 5.84 -3.59 8.43
N ILE A 207 5.70 -4.57 7.54
CA ILE A 207 4.72 -4.57 6.43
C ILE A 207 3.34 -5.01 6.93
N ASN A 208 3.33 -6.00 7.83
CA ASN A 208 2.13 -6.65 8.35
C ASN A 208 1.96 -6.35 9.84
N ASN A 209 0.74 -6.57 10.33
CA ASN A 209 0.46 -6.51 11.76
C ASN A 209 1.22 -7.63 12.52
N LYS A 210 1.45 -7.43 13.81
CA LYS A 210 2.11 -8.33 14.77
C LYS A 210 1.59 -9.78 14.74
N MET A 211 0.34 -10.01 14.35
CA MET A 211 -0.27 -11.34 14.24
C MET A 211 0.18 -12.14 13.01
N ALA A 212 0.71 -11.49 11.97
CA ALA A 212 1.19 -12.19 10.78
C ALA A 212 2.43 -13.03 11.09
N LYS A 213 2.65 -14.10 10.31
CA LYS A 213 3.84 -14.96 10.38
C LYS A 213 5.07 -14.35 9.70
N TRP A 214 4.87 -13.39 8.80
CA TRP A 214 5.95 -12.69 8.11
C TRP A 214 5.68 -11.18 8.02
N GLY A 215 6.75 -10.39 8.01
CA GLY A 215 6.67 -8.94 7.84
C GLY A 215 6.18 -8.18 9.07
N ASN A 216 6.16 -8.80 10.25
CA ASN A 216 5.49 -8.30 11.46
C ASN A 216 6.42 -7.63 12.50
N LYS A 217 7.73 -7.57 12.22
CA LYS A 217 8.76 -6.99 13.11
C LYS A 217 9.42 -5.79 12.45
N LYS A 218 9.87 -4.84 13.28
CA LYS A 218 10.79 -3.77 12.86
C LYS A 218 12.19 -4.36 12.63
N GLU A 219 12.90 -3.85 11.63
CA GLU A 219 14.34 -4.06 11.46
C GLU A 219 15.14 -3.32 12.55
#